data_AF-A0A7C0YX09-F1
#
_entry.id   AF-A0A7C0YX09-F1
#
_cell.length_a   1.000
_cell.length_b   1.000
_cell.length_c   1.000
_cell.angle_alpha   90.00
_cell.angle_beta   90.00
_cell.angle_gamma   90.00
#
_symmetry.space_group_name_H-M   'P 1'
#
loop_
_entity.id
_entity.type
_entity.pdbx_description
1 polymer ?
#
loop_
_entity_poly.entity_id
_entity_poly.type
_entity_poly.pdbx_seq_one_letter_code
_entity_poly.pdbx_strand_id
1 'polypeptide(L)' 'MLLLVSSWAPQTLETIKNKKCPLNLEFIIIYVTASLLLTIYSYLIRDPVFLALNSLATLQSGINLYVKLRYK' A
#
# COMPACT_ATOMS: atom_id res chain seq x y z
N MET A 1 10.63 -3.95 -7.41
CA MET A 1 10.05 -3.22 -6.26
C MET A 1 9.80 -1.73 -6.57
N LEU A 2 10.79 -0.96 -7.04
CA LEU A 2 10.61 0.46 -7.39
C LEU A 2 9.50 0.72 -8.42
N LEU A 3 9.44 -0.08 -9.49
CA LEU A 3 8.40 0.01 -10.53
C LEU A 3 6.98 -0.27 -10.00
N LEU A 4 6.87 -1.13 -8.97
CA LEU A 4 5.58 -1.43 -8.34
C LEU A 4 5.11 -0.23 -7.52
N VAL A 5 5.96 0.31 -6.64
CA VAL A 5 5.61 1.49 -5.81
C VAL A 5 5.30 2.71 -6.67
N SER A 6 6.02 2.91 -7.78
CA SER A 6 5.73 4.02 -8.71
C SER A 6 4.43 3.82 -9.50
N SER A 7 4.11 2.59 -9.92
CA SER A 7 2.83 2.30 -10.59
C SER A 7 1.61 2.51 -9.69
N TRP A 8 1.78 2.41 -8.37
CA TRP A 8 0.71 2.63 -7.40
C TRP A 8 0.46 4.10 -7.08
N ALA A 9 1.38 5.01 -7.42
CA ALA A 9 1.18 6.45 -7.24
C ALA A 9 -0.03 7.01 -8.02
N PRO A 10 -0.17 6.80 -9.35
CA PRO A 10 -1.36 7.24 -10.09
C PRO A 10 -2.63 6.55 -9.59
N GLN A 11 -2.56 5.26 -9.26
CA GLN A 11 -3.71 4.51 -8.75
C GLN A 11 -4.21 5.04 -7.39
N THR A 12 -3.30 5.41 -6.49
CA THR A 12 -3.65 6.00 -5.18
C THR A 12 -4.29 7.37 -5.38
N LEU A 13 -3.74 8.19 -6.28
CA LEU A 13 -4.32 9.50 -6.63
C LEU A 13 -5.72 9.37 -7.22
N GLU A 14 -5.94 8.42 -8.13
CA GLU A 14 -7.27 8.15 -8.69
C GLU A 14 -8.24 7.64 -7.62
N THR A 15 -7.80 6.78 -6.71
CA THR A 15 -8.63 6.25 -5.62
C THR A 15 -9.09 7.35 -4.67
N ILE A 16 -8.20 8.28 -4.31
CA ILE A 16 -8.53 9.45 -3.49
C ILE A 16 -9.46 10.41 -4.25
N LYS A 17 -9.14 10.72 -5.51
CA LYS A 17 -9.89 11.69 -6.32
C LYS A 17 -11.30 11.20 -6.65
N ASN A 18 -11.43 9.94 -7.04
CA ASN A 18 -12.71 9.35 -7.46
C ASN A 18 -13.51 8.82 -6.28
N LYS A 19 -12.94 8.76 -5.07
CA LYS A 19 -13.53 8.19 -3.85
C LYS A 19 -14.07 6.76 -4.06
N LYS A 20 -13.58 6.09 -5.10
CA LYS A 20 -13.98 4.74 -5.50
C LYS A 20 -12.70 3.92 -5.59
N CYS A 21 -12.63 2.89 -4.76
CA CYS A 21 -11.56 1.92 -4.84
C CYS A 21 -12.10 0.67 -5.56
N PRO A 22 -11.70 0.39 -6.81
CA PRO A 22 -12.17 -0.78 -7.56
C PRO A 22 -11.62 -2.10 -7.02
N LEU A 23 -10.65 -2.05 -6.10
CA LEU A 23 -10.02 -3.21 -5.50
C LEU A 23 -10.94 -3.91 -4.50
N ASN A 24 -10.82 -5.24 -4.44
CA ASN A 24 -11.49 -6.08 -3.45
C ASN A 24 -10.92 -5.82 -2.06
N LEU A 25 -11.79 -5.76 -1.06
CA LEU A 25 -11.41 -5.46 0.32
C LEU A 25 -10.42 -6.50 0.86
N GLU A 26 -10.64 -7.78 0.54
CA GLU A 26 -9.74 -8.90 0.86
C GLU A 26 -8.32 -8.68 0.30
N PHE A 27 -8.23 -8.25 -0.96
CA PHE A 27 -6.94 -7.96 -1.60
C PHE A 27 -6.21 -6.82 -0.87
N ILE A 28 -6.93 -5.75 -0.52
CA ILE A 28 -6.34 -4.62 0.20
C ILE A 28 -5.82 -5.07 1.58
N ILE A 29 -6.60 -5.88 2.32
CA ILE A 29 -6.18 -6.40 3.63
C ILE A 29 -4.91 -7.23 3.48
N ILE A 30 -4.89 -8.19 2.57
CA ILE A 30 -3.71 -9.03 2.33
C ILE A 30 -2.50 -8.16 1.98
N TYR A 31 -2.68 -7.14 1.14
CA TYR A 31 -1.61 -6.26 0.70
C TYR A 31 -1.06 -5.38 1.83
N VAL A 32 -1.93 -4.80 2.66
CA VAL A 32 -1.54 -4.04 3.86
C VAL A 32 -0.78 -4.94 4.83
N THR A 33 -1.32 -6.13 5.12
CA THR A 33 -0.69 -7.06 6.06
C THR A 33 0.66 -7.54 5.55
N ALA A 34 0.76 -7.96 4.28
CA ALA A 34 2.00 -8.43 3.68
C ALA A 34 3.08 -7.32 3.64
N SER A 35 2.72 -6.12 3.18
CA SER A 35 3.67 -4.99 3.11
C SER A 35 4.12 -4.53 4.50
N LEU A 36 3.25 -4.58 5.51
CA LEU A 36 3.61 -4.28 6.89
C LEU A 36 4.59 -5.33 7.45
N LEU A 37 4.32 -6.63 7.25
CA LEU A 37 5.23 -7.71 7.66
C LEU A 37 6.60 -7.57 6.96
N LEU A 38 6.61 -7.27 5.66
CA LEU A 38 7.85 -7.01 4.93
C LEU A 38 8.57 -5.76 5.44
N THR A 39 7.85 -4.72 5.86
CA THR A 39 8.47 -3.52 6.46
C THR A 39 9.20 -3.88 7.75
N ILE A 40 8.57 -4.66 8.63
CA ILE A 40 9.20 -5.18 9.87
C ILE A 40 10.42 -6.03 9.54
N TYR A 41 10.30 -6.93 8.56
CA TYR A 41 11.40 -7.77 8.11
C TYR A 41 12.58 -6.96 7.54
N SER A 42 12.30 -5.95 6.72
CA SER A 42 13.30 -5.03 6.16
C SER A 42 14.09 -4.33 7.27
N TYR A 43 13.39 -3.92 8.34
CA TYR A 43 13.99 -3.27 9.49
C TYR A 43 14.95 -4.22 10.23
N LEU A 44 14.57 -5.49 10.40
CA LEU A 44 15.41 -6.51 11.04
C LEU A 44 16.71 -6.78 10.26
N ILE A 45 16.64 -6.78 8.92
CA ILE A 45 17.79 -7.00 8.04
C ILE A 45 18.61 -5.72 7.81
N ARG A 46 18.13 -4.57 8.28
CA ARG A 46 18.73 -3.25 8.06
C ARG A 46 18.91 -2.92 6.58
N ASP A 47 17.95 -3.33 5.74
CA ASP A 47 17.91 -2.95 4.33
C ASP A 47 17.10 -1.65 4.18
N PRO A 48 17.75 -0.49 3.96
CA PRO A 48 17.06 0.79 3.90
C PRO A 48 16.20 0.94 2.63
N VAL A 49 16.58 0.30 1.52
CA VAL A 49 15.84 0.38 0.26
C VAL A 49 14.56 -0.43 0.37
N PHE A 50 14.68 -1.66 0.88
CA PHE A 50 13.52 -2.53 1.08
C PHE A 50 12.57 -1.95 2.14
N LEU A 51 13.11 -1.34 3.19
CA LEU A 51 12.33 -0.65 4.22
C LEU A 51 11.54 0.51 3.64
N ALA A 52 12.17 1.42 2.89
CA ALA A 52 11.50 2.59 2.32
C ALA A 52 10.37 2.18 1.37
N LEU A 53 10.60 1.17 0.53
CA LEU A 53 9.62 0.72 -0.46
C LEU A 53 8.43 0.01 0.17
N ASN A 54 8.65 -0.87 1.16
CA ASN A 54 7.55 -1.53 1.84
C ASN A 54 6.78 -0.57 2.77
N SER A 55 7.46 0.44 3.35
CA SER A 55 6.80 1.50 4.10
C SER A 55 5.85 2.30 3.22
N LEU A 56 6.29 2.70 2.01
CA LEU A 56 5.45 3.40 1.04
C LEU A 56 4.28 2.53 0.56
N ALA A 57 4.51 1.24 0.30
CA ALA A 57 3.47 0.31 -0.10
C ALA A 57 2.42 0.10 1.02
N THR A 58 2.86 0.04 2.28
CA THR A 58 1.98 -0.07 3.45
C THR A 58 1.12 1.19 3.59
N LEU A 59 1.71 2.38 3.41
CA LEU A 59 0.97 3.65 3.44
C LEU A 59 -0.04 3.76 2.29
N GLN A 60 0.36 3.46 1.05
CA GLN A 60 -0.53 3.51 -0.12
C GLN A 60 -1.71 2.55 0.02
N SER A 61 -1.45 1.30 0.42
CA SER A 61 -2.52 0.31 0.62
C SER A 61 -3.39 0.63 1.84
N GLY A 62 -2.82 1.24 2.89
CA GLY A 62 -3.57 1.78 4.01
C GLY A 62 -4.54 2.89 3.62
N ILE A 63 -4.13 3.80 2.72
CA ILE A 63 -5.01 4.83 2.15
C ILE A 63 -6.14 4.18 1.35
N ASN A 64 -5.84 3.18 0.52
CA ASN A 64 -6.87 2.46 -0.24
C ASN A 64 -7.88 1.76 0.69
N LEU A 65 -7.41 1.17 1.79
CA LEU A 65 -8.27 0.56 2.81
C LEU A 65 -9.17 1.62 3.46
N TYR A 66 -8.60 2.76 3.85
CA TYR A 66 -9.34 3.86 4.46
C TYR A 66 -10.41 4.41 3.53
N VAL A 67 -10.09 4.67 2.25
CA VAL A 67 -11.06 5.15 1.26
C VAL A 67 -12.17 4.12 1.04
N LYS A 68 -11.83 2.82 0.90
CA LYS A 68 -12.82 1.74 0.73
C LYS A 68 -13.77 1.65 1.93
N LEU A 69 -13.24 1.72 3.17
CA LEU A 69 -14.05 1.69 4.38
C LEU A 69 -14.93 2.94 4.53
N ARG A 70 -14.44 4.11 4.12
CA ARG A 70 -15.17 5.38 4.27
C ARG A 70 -16.25 5.59 3.21
N TYR A 71 -16.03 5.11 1.99
CA TYR A 71 -16.90 5.40 0.84
C TYR A 71 -17.65 4.18 0.26
N LYS A 72 -17.61 3.04 0.97
CA LYS A 72 -18.31 1.76 0.72
C LYS A 72 -18.69 1.44 -0.73
#